data_AF-A0A7J3X012-F1
#
_entry.id   AF-A0A7J3X012-F1
#
_cell.length_a   1.000
_cell.length_b   1.000
_cell.length_c   1.000
_cell.angle_alpha   90.00
_cell.angle_beta   90.00
_cell.angle_gamma   90.00
#
_symmetry.space_group_name_H-M   'P 1'
#
loop_
_entity.id
_entity.type
_entity.pdbx_description
1 polymer ?
#
loop_
_entity_poly.entity_id
_entity_poly.type
_entity_poly.pdbx_seq_one_letter_code
_entity_poly.pdbx_strand_id
1 'polypeptide(L)'
;MTKAFIKGFMVMKLRNIKSLLLMKTLIKVIKTLRELSSKESLEYFREGVREAWKLSMIASSWGHPEASSWRNNRAYIMCIGLTVKWVYQLLGIGDVR
;
A
#
# COMPACT_ATOMS: atom_id res chain seq x y z
N MET A 1 -16.58 14.92 -7.08
CA MET A 1 -15.46 15.71 -7.66
C MET A 1 -15.71 17.17 -7.30
N THR A 2 -14.77 17.85 -6.64
CA THR A 2 -14.96 19.21 -6.14
C THR A 2 -14.80 20.26 -7.25
N LYS A 3 -15.53 21.38 -7.18
CA LYS A 3 -15.45 22.51 -8.14
C LYS A 3 -14.01 22.99 -8.38
N ALA A 4 -13.17 22.95 -7.35
CA ALA A 4 -11.75 23.30 -7.43
C ALA A 4 -10.95 22.37 -8.35
N PHE A 5 -11.25 21.07 -8.32
CA PHE A 5 -10.60 20.09 -9.19
C PHE A 5 -10.95 20.36 -10.66
N ILE A 6 -12.22 20.62 -10.95
CA ILE A 6 -12.69 20.96 -12.30
C ILE A 6 -12.05 22.26 -12.81
N LYS A 7 -11.93 23.29 -11.95
CA LYS A 7 -11.26 24.55 -12.30
C LYS A 7 -9.76 24.35 -12.61
N GLY A 8 -9.03 23.66 -11.74
CA GLY A 8 -7.61 23.35 -11.98
C GLY A 8 -7.41 22.51 -13.25
N PHE A 9 -8.32 21.59 -13.51
CA PHE A 9 -8.33 20.72 -14.67
C PHE A 9 -8.64 21.46 -16.00
N MET A 10 -9.50 22.48 -15.97
CA MET A 10 -9.74 23.34 -17.14
C MET A 10 -8.58 24.30 -17.40
N VAL A 11 -7.88 24.76 -16.35
CA VAL A 11 -6.70 25.64 -16.47
C VAL A 11 -5.52 24.90 -17.10
N MET A 12 -5.33 23.62 -16.78
CA MET A 12 -4.40 22.74 -17.49
C MET A 12 -4.95 22.37 -18.86
N LYS A 13 -4.80 23.27 -19.85
CA LYS A 13 -5.24 23.12 -21.25
C LYS A 13 -5.38 21.65 -21.68
N LEU A 14 -6.64 21.20 -21.83
CA LEU A 14 -7.05 19.84 -22.20
C LEU A 14 -6.41 19.26 -23.47
N ARG A 15 -5.75 20.07 -24.30
CA ARG A 15 -5.14 19.65 -25.57
C ARG A 15 -4.06 18.57 -25.42
N ASN A 16 -3.45 18.43 -24.24
CA ASN A 16 -2.37 17.45 -24.01
C ASN A 16 -2.80 16.20 -23.24
N ILE A 17 -4.07 16.11 -22.84
CA ILE A 17 -4.57 14.95 -22.11
C ILE A 17 -5.08 13.94 -23.14
N LYS A 18 -4.25 12.93 -23.45
CA LYS A 18 -4.56 11.90 -24.44
C LYS A 18 -5.65 10.91 -23.98
N SER A 19 -5.96 10.83 -22.69
CA SER A 19 -7.00 9.92 -22.17
C SER A 19 -7.54 10.35 -20.80
N LEU A 20 -8.84 10.67 -20.77
CA LEU A 20 -9.59 10.90 -19.52
C LEU A 20 -9.60 9.67 -18.60
N LEU A 21 -9.60 8.47 -19.19
CA LEU A 21 -9.52 7.20 -18.45
C LEU A 21 -8.18 7.09 -17.72
N LEU A 22 -7.07 7.38 -18.40
CA LEU A 22 -5.73 7.32 -17.81
C LEU A 22 -5.62 8.25 -16.60
N MET A 23 -6.12 9.48 -16.71
CA MET A 23 -6.11 10.42 -15.58
C MET A 23 -7.02 9.98 -14.43
N LYS A 24 -8.23 9.48 -14.71
CA LYS A 24 -9.10 8.94 -13.65
C LYS A 24 -8.40 7.82 -12.90
N THR A 25 -7.72 6.92 -13.61
CA THR A 25 -6.92 5.85 -13.03
C THR A 25 -5.77 6.40 -12.19
N LEU A 26 -5.00 7.36 -12.71
CA LEU A 26 -3.91 8.03 -11.98
C LEU A 26 -4.38 8.69 -10.69
N ILE A 27 -5.49 9.43 -10.73
CA ILE A 27 -6.07 10.08 -9.55
C ILE A 27 -6.52 9.03 -8.52
N LYS A 28 -7.11 7.92 -8.98
CA LYS A 28 -7.51 6.82 -8.11
C LYS A 28 -6.29 6.19 -7.44
N VAL A 29 -5.23 5.90 -8.20
CA VAL A 29 -3.96 5.39 -7.69
C VAL A 29 -3.35 6.34 -6.66
N ILE A 30 -3.28 7.64 -6.94
CA ILE A 30 -2.75 8.64 -6.00
C ILE A 30 -3.57 8.69 -4.70
N LYS A 31 -4.90 8.64 -4.79
CA LYS A 31 -5.76 8.59 -3.59
C LYS A 31 -5.52 7.34 -2.77
N THR A 32 -5.47 6.17 -3.41
CA THR A 32 -5.19 4.91 -2.74
C THR A 32 -3.80 4.92 -2.11
N LEU A 33 -2.78 5.46 -2.79
CA LEU A 33 -1.45 5.64 -2.21
C LEU A 33 -1.45 6.58 -1.00
N ARG A 34 -2.27 7.63 -1.03
CA ARG A 34 -2.42 8.56 0.09
C ARG A 34 -3.08 7.91 1.30
N GLU A 35 -4.10 7.10 1.08
CA GLU A 35 -4.76 6.29 2.12
C GLU A 35 -3.82 5.20 2.68
N LEU A 36 -2.97 4.62 1.82
CA LEU A 36 -1.88 3.72 2.21
C LEU A 36 -0.70 4.43 2.89
N SER A 37 -0.71 5.77 2.95
CA SER A 37 0.25 6.58 3.70
C SER A 37 -0.34 7.21 4.96
N SER A 38 -1.59 6.85 5.32
CA SER A 38 -2.21 7.28 6.58
C SER A 38 -1.41 6.76 7.78
N LYS A 39 -1.53 7.43 8.93
CA LYS A 39 -0.82 7.03 10.16
C LYS A 39 -1.14 5.57 10.57
N GLU A 40 -2.40 5.18 10.40
CA GLU A 40 -2.89 3.82 10.64
C GLU A 40 -2.28 2.79 9.66
N SER A 41 -2.15 3.15 8.37
CA SER A 41 -1.48 2.29 7.40
C SER A 41 0.03 2.13 7.68
N LEU A 42 0.65 3.14 8.28
CA LEU A 42 2.03 3.09 8.78
C LEU A 42 2.17 2.17 9.99
N GLU A 43 1.17 2.10 10.86
CA GLU A 43 1.12 1.15 11.98
C GLU A 43 0.96 -0.29 11.49
N TYR A 44 0.04 -0.56 10.56
CA TYR A 44 -0.07 -1.88 9.93
C TYR A 44 1.19 -2.29 9.17
N PHE A 45 1.87 -1.35 8.52
CA PHE A 45 3.14 -1.62 7.86
C PHE A 45 4.23 -2.02 8.86
N ARG A 46 4.31 -1.37 10.02
CA ARG A 46 5.24 -1.73 11.10
C ARG A 46 4.97 -3.13 11.65
N GLU A 47 3.70 -3.49 11.84
CA GLU A 47 3.34 -4.85 12.24
C GLU A 47 3.69 -5.86 11.13
N GLY A 48 3.45 -5.50 9.88
CA GLY A 48 3.88 -6.24 8.70
C GLY A 48 5.39 -6.53 8.66
N VAL A 49 6.23 -5.54 8.98
CA VAL A 49 7.69 -5.72 9.09
C VAL A 49 8.03 -6.71 10.19
N ARG A 50 7.38 -6.61 11.35
CA ARG A 50 7.60 -7.52 12.47
C ARG A 50 7.21 -8.96 12.10
N GLU A 51 6.06 -9.16 11.47
CA GLU A 51 5.61 -10.48 11.03
C GLU A 51 6.48 -11.04 9.91
N ALA A 52 6.92 -10.21 8.96
CA ALA A 52 7.86 -10.60 7.92
C ALA A 52 9.18 -11.14 8.51
N TRP A 53 9.69 -10.50 9.57
CA TRP A 53 10.88 -10.94 10.29
C TRP A 53 10.66 -12.24 11.07
N LYS A 54 9.53 -12.39 11.77
CA LYS A 54 9.17 -13.65 12.45
C LYS A 54 9.10 -14.82 11.47
N LEU A 55 8.40 -14.64 10.35
CA LEU A 55 8.29 -15.64 9.28
C LEU A 55 9.66 -16.01 8.71
N SER A 56 10.52 -15.03 8.47
CA SER A 56 11.91 -15.23 8.04
C SER A 56 12.71 -16.08 9.04
N MET A 57 12.57 -15.83 10.35
CA MET A 57 13.25 -16.63 11.38
C MET A 57 12.70 -18.06 11.46
N ILE A 58 11.38 -18.25 11.41
CA ILE A 58 10.75 -19.58 11.45
C ILE A 58 11.15 -20.40 10.22
N ALA A 59 11.07 -19.82 9.02
CA ALA A 59 11.48 -20.52 7.80
C ALA A 59 12.98 -20.86 7.84
N SER A 60 13.82 -19.99 8.40
CA SER A 60 15.25 -20.27 8.59
C SER A 60 15.49 -21.42 9.56
N SER A 61 14.75 -21.49 10.68
CA SER A 61 14.89 -22.59 11.64
C SER A 61 14.43 -23.93 11.10
N TRP A 62 13.57 -23.94 10.08
CA TRP A 62 13.19 -25.13 9.31
C TRP A 62 14.19 -25.51 8.21
N GLY A 63 15.30 -24.78 8.08
CA GLY A 63 16.36 -25.07 7.12
C GLY A 63 16.17 -24.43 5.74
N HIS A 64 15.28 -23.45 5.60
CA HIS A 64 15.13 -22.74 4.33
C HIS A 64 16.38 -21.89 4.02
N PRO A 65 17.11 -22.15 2.92
CA PRO A 65 18.46 -21.61 2.70
C PRO A 65 18.49 -20.08 2.55
N GLU A 66 17.43 -19.51 1.99
CA GLU A 66 17.31 -18.08 1.70
C GLU A 66 16.49 -17.31 2.74
N ALA A 67 15.88 -17.98 3.73
CA ALA A 67 14.86 -17.33 4.55
C ALA A 67 15.43 -16.18 5.39
N SER A 68 16.70 -16.28 5.79
CA SER A 68 17.41 -15.24 6.55
C SER A 68 17.70 -13.98 5.72
N SER A 69 17.63 -14.06 4.38
CA SER A 69 17.81 -12.93 3.46
C SER A 69 16.51 -12.14 3.25
N TRP A 70 15.35 -12.77 3.49
CA TRP A 70 14.02 -12.17 3.23
C TRP A 70 13.74 -10.91 4.04
N ARG A 71 14.28 -10.82 5.26
CA ARG A 71 14.22 -9.60 6.10
C ARG A 71 14.87 -8.37 5.47
N ASN A 72 15.70 -8.55 4.44
CA ASN A 72 16.30 -7.45 3.66
C ASN A 72 15.58 -7.21 2.34
N ASN A 73 14.65 -8.09 1.94
CA ASN A 73 13.89 -7.97 0.71
C ASN A 73 12.69 -7.03 0.93
N ARG A 74 12.79 -5.82 0.36
CA ARG A 74 11.76 -4.78 0.48
C ARG A 74 10.42 -5.20 -0.13
N ALA A 75 10.42 -5.94 -1.23
CA ALA A 75 9.20 -6.41 -1.87
C ALA A 75 8.48 -7.42 -0.98
N TYR A 76 9.22 -8.35 -0.39
CA TYR A 76 8.68 -9.31 0.59
C TYR A 76 8.06 -8.59 1.80
N ILE A 77 8.79 -7.67 2.43
CA ILE A 77 8.30 -6.89 3.57
C ILE A 77 7.01 -6.14 3.21
N MET A 78 6.98 -5.51 2.04
CA MET A 78 5.82 -4.77 1.57
C MET A 78 4.61 -5.68 1.32
N CYS A 79 4.82 -6.84 0.70
CA CYS A 79 3.77 -7.84 0.50
C CYS A 79 3.19 -8.31 1.84
N ILE A 80 4.03 -8.69 2.81
CA ILE A 80 3.55 -9.13 4.13
C ILE A 80 2.77 -8.01 4.83
N GLY A 81 3.27 -6.76 4.81
CA GLY A 81 2.55 -5.64 5.44
C GLY A 81 1.19 -5.34 4.80
N LEU A 82 1.09 -5.45 3.47
CA LEU A 82 -0.20 -5.31 2.79
C LEU A 82 -1.14 -6.47 3.11
N THR A 83 -0.64 -7.71 3.18
CA THR A 83 -1.43 -8.88 3.57
C THR A 83 -1.96 -8.74 5.00
N VAL A 84 -1.13 -8.31 5.94
CA VAL A 84 -1.53 -8.06 7.33
C VAL A 84 -2.65 -7.03 7.37
N LYS A 85 -2.46 -5.86 6.74
CA LYS A 85 -3.52 -4.83 6.64
C LYS A 85 -4.83 -5.41 6.08
N TRP A 86 -4.74 -6.17 4.99
CA TRP A 86 -5.92 -6.75 4.34
C TRP A 86 -6.66 -7.74 5.24
N VAL A 87 -5.93 -8.59 5.98
CA VAL A 87 -6.51 -9.51 6.95
C VAL A 87 -7.20 -8.77 8.09
N TYR A 88 -6.58 -7.71 8.62
CA TYR A 88 -7.21 -6.87 9.65
C TYR A 88 -8.52 -6.23 9.16
N GLN A 89 -8.56 -5.77 7.91
CA GLN A 89 -9.77 -5.24 7.27
C GLN A 89 -10.84 -6.32 7.07
N LEU A 90 -10.44 -7.50 6.60
CA LEU A 90 -11.36 -8.62 6.35
C LEU A 90 -12.01 -9.12 7.64
N LEU A 91 -11.26 -9.14 8.75
CA LEU A 91 -11.75 -9.55 10.06
C LEU A 91 -12.57 -8.46 10.78
N GLY A 92 -12.73 -7.27 10.19
CA GLY A 92 -13.44 -6.15 10.82
C GLY A 92 -12.71 -5.54 12.02
N ILE A 93 -11.43 -5.87 12.21
CA ILE A 93 -10.60 -5.39 13.33
C ILE A 93 -9.97 -4.03 12.99
N GLY A 94 -9.83 -3.70 11.70
CA GLY A 94 -9.29 -2.43 11.21
C GLY A 94 -10.33 -1.37 10.83
N ASP A 95 -11.56 -1.48 11.35
CA ASP A 95 -12.63 -0.50 11.14
C ASP A 95 -13.12 0.00 12.50
N VAL A 96 -12.20 0.59 13.27
CA VAL A 96 -12.54 1.36 14.48
C VAL A 96 -12.29 2.83 14.17
N ARG A 97 -13.40 3.56 14.10
CA ARG A 97 -13.55 5.01 13.91
C ARG A 97 -12.58 5.87 14.73
#